data_AF-A0A559KWR0-F1
#
_entry.id   AF-A0A559KWR0-F1
#
_cell.length_a   1.000
_cell.length_b   1.000
_cell.length_c   1.000
_cell.angle_alpha   90.00
_cell.angle_beta   90.00
_cell.angle_gamma   90.00
#
_symmetry.space_group_name_H-M   'P 1'
#
loop_
_entity.id
_entity.type
_entity.pdbx_description
1 polymer ?
#
loop_
_entity_poly.entity_id
_entity_poly.type
_entity_poly.pdbx_seq_one_letter_code
_entity_poly.pdbx_strand_id
1 'polypeptide(L)'
;MDSTGGRVLRWPLWNTLARWDTALAGPFWEFSKKVMPANFHTMTDFSDKSPARQAFHDHYDVVKRIVPSERMLEFKVQEGWGPLCKFLDKEIPGEEFPKLNDSKQFVLAHSLMWWIAFAKMVGKASFMTAVSGVIASVFAMWRLKYAVKIAAMLRPIADLS
;
A
#
# COMPACT_ATOMS: atom_id res chain seq x y z
N MET A 1 19.44 11.04 -2.29
CA MET A 1 19.59 9.60 -1.97
C MET A 1 18.24 8.91 -2.19
N ASP A 2 18.03 8.18 -3.29
CA ASP A 2 16.70 7.59 -3.56
C ASP A 2 16.39 6.47 -2.57
N SER A 3 15.42 6.67 -1.66
CA SER A 3 15.08 5.67 -0.66
C SER A 3 14.26 4.54 -1.27
N THR A 4 14.54 3.29 -0.86
CA THR A 4 13.79 2.11 -1.31
C THR A 4 12.29 2.26 -1.01
N GLY A 5 11.94 2.80 0.16
CA GLY A 5 10.56 3.10 0.54
C GLY A 5 9.89 4.14 -0.37
N GLY A 6 10.57 5.28 -0.62
CA GLY A 6 10.06 6.32 -1.51
C GLY A 6 9.81 5.80 -2.93
N ARG A 7 10.66 4.90 -3.43
CA ARG A 7 10.47 4.28 -4.74
C ARG A 7 9.21 3.43 -4.82
N VAL A 8 8.93 2.61 -3.81
CA VAL A 8 7.71 1.78 -3.75
C VAL A 8 6.46 2.67 -3.68
N LEU A 9 6.49 3.73 -2.86
CA LEU A 9 5.36 4.64 -2.71
C LEU A 9 5.06 5.48 -3.98
N ARG A 10 6.03 5.59 -4.90
CA ARG A 10 5.85 6.21 -6.23
C ARG A 10 5.23 5.29 -7.27
N TRP A 11 5.03 4.00 -6.98
CA TRP A 11 4.38 3.13 -7.95
C TRP A 11 2.97 3.61 -8.28
N PRO A 12 2.55 3.48 -9.55
CA PRO A 12 1.28 4.02 -9.98
C PRO A 12 0.12 3.27 -9.33
N LEU A 13 -1.04 3.92 -9.34
CA LEU A 13 -2.34 3.34 -8.97
C LEU A 13 -2.52 2.90 -7.52
N TRP A 14 -1.61 3.23 -6.58
CA TRP A 14 -1.82 2.92 -5.15
C TRP A 14 -3.19 3.37 -4.62
N ASN A 15 -3.62 4.60 -4.93
CA ASN A 15 -4.93 5.12 -4.53
C ASN A 15 -6.12 4.28 -5.03
N THR A 16 -5.97 3.62 -6.18
CA THR A 16 -6.98 2.75 -6.77
C THR A 16 -6.87 1.36 -6.17
N LEU A 17 -5.71 0.73 -6.30
CA LEU A 17 -5.46 -0.65 -5.92
C LEU A 17 -5.69 -0.92 -4.43
N ALA A 18 -5.30 0.01 -3.56
CA ALA A 18 -5.52 -0.08 -2.13
C ALA A 18 -7.01 -0.23 -1.76
N ARG A 19 -7.94 0.29 -2.56
CA ARG A 19 -9.39 0.16 -2.33
C ARG A 19 -9.91 -1.25 -2.61
N TRP A 20 -9.23 -2.01 -3.46
CA TRP A 20 -9.66 -3.35 -3.87
C TRP A 20 -9.13 -4.46 -2.96
N ASP A 21 -8.11 -4.15 -2.16
CA ASP A 21 -7.55 -5.03 -1.14
C ASP A 21 -7.54 -4.37 0.25
N THR A 22 -8.67 -4.47 0.94
CA THR A 22 -8.85 -3.95 2.30
C THR A 22 -8.06 -4.70 3.37
N ALA A 23 -7.46 -5.85 3.06
CA ALA A 23 -6.75 -6.66 4.03
C ALA A 23 -5.26 -6.33 4.12
N LEU A 24 -4.62 -5.95 3.00
CA LEU A 24 -3.17 -5.70 2.94
C LEU A 24 -2.85 -4.32 2.35
N ALA A 25 -3.12 -4.11 1.06
CA ALA A 25 -2.73 -2.87 0.37
C ALA A 25 -3.45 -1.64 0.90
N GLY A 26 -4.73 -1.76 1.28
CA GLY A 26 -5.53 -0.71 1.90
C GLY A 26 -4.89 -0.15 3.17
N PRO A 27 -4.76 -0.96 4.23
CA PRO A 27 -4.10 -0.56 5.47
C PRO A 27 -2.68 -0.01 5.26
N PHE A 28 -1.88 -0.66 4.41
CA PHE A 28 -0.53 -0.18 4.08
C PHE A 28 -0.54 1.23 3.48
N TRP A 29 -1.41 1.48 2.50
CA TRP A 29 -1.47 2.77 1.83
C TRP A 29 -2.00 3.88 2.74
N GLU A 30 -3.03 3.60 3.54
CA GLU A 30 -3.56 4.55 4.52
C GLU A 30 -2.55 4.88 5.62
N PHE A 31 -1.81 3.88 6.10
CA PHE A 31 -0.70 4.08 7.03
C PHE A 31 0.38 4.99 6.40
N SER A 32 0.81 4.68 5.17
CA SER A 32 1.85 5.42 4.47
C SER A 32 1.48 6.88 4.26
N LYS A 33 0.22 7.16 3.87
CA LYS A 33 -0.30 8.54 3.70
C LYS A 33 -0.27 9.38 4.97
N LYS A 34 -0.34 8.75 6.14
CA LYS A 34 -0.31 9.46 7.44
C LYS A 34 1.12 9.61 7.94
N VAL A 35 1.87 8.51 7.91
CA VAL A 35 3.18 8.41 8.56
C VAL A 35 4.26 9.13 7.77
N MET A 36 4.25 9.05 6.44
CA MET A 36 5.33 9.64 5.64
C MET A 36 5.33 11.17 5.74
N PRO A 37 4.20 11.88 5.53
CA PRO A 37 4.20 13.34 5.65
C PRO A 37 4.42 13.81 7.10
N ALA A 38 3.95 13.06 8.09
CA ALA A 38 4.12 13.42 9.50
C ALA A 38 5.60 13.38 9.96
N ASN A 39 6.38 12.40 9.47
CA ASN A 39 7.77 12.22 9.89
C ASN A 39 8.79 12.84 8.93
N PHE A 40 8.47 12.91 7.64
CA PHE A 40 9.42 13.31 6.60
C PHE A 40 8.98 14.54 5.80
N HIS A 41 7.79 15.11 6.11
CA HIS A 41 7.20 16.25 5.38
C HIS A 41 7.01 16.03 3.88
N THR A 42 7.06 14.77 3.43
CA THR A 42 6.88 14.35 2.05
C THR A 42 6.46 12.88 2.00
N MET A 43 5.81 12.48 0.91
CA MET A 43 5.42 11.10 0.68
C MET A 43 6.53 10.28 0.00
N THR A 44 7.30 10.92 -0.89
CA THR A 44 8.07 10.18 -1.91
C THR A 44 9.40 10.82 -2.29
N ASP A 45 9.66 12.06 -1.89
CA ASP A 45 10.90 12.75 -2.22
C ASP A 45 11.94 12.56 -1.11
N PHE A 46 13.00 11.82 -1.41
CA PHE A 46 14.15 11.59 -0.54
C PHE A 46 15.45 12.08 -1.21
N SER A 47 15.35 12.96 -2.20
CA SER A 47 16.50 13.62 -2.82
C SER A 47 17.31 14.41 -1.79
N ASP A 48 18.52 14.83 -2.15
CA ASP A 48 19.43 15.46 -1.19
C ASP A 48 18.95 16.83 -0.72
N LYS A 49 18.03 17.46 -1.46
CA LYS A 49 17.37 18.73 -1.11
C LYS A 49 15.93 18.55 -0.63
N SER A 50 15.53 17.31 -0.35
CA SER A 50 14.15 17.00 0.05
C SER A 50 13.84 17.44 1.50
N PRO A 51 12.57 17.69 1.82
CA PRO A 51 12.13 17.88 3.21
C PRO A 51 12.48 16.68 4.10
N ALA A 52 12.49 15.46 3.55
CA ALA A 52 12.87 14.25 4.27
C ALA A 52 14.34 14.28 4.71
N ARG A 53 15.24 14.81 3.88
CA ARG A 53 16.66 14.95 4.21
C ARG A 53 16.86 15.95 5.34
N GLN A 54 16.11 17.06 5.33
CA GLN A 54 16.13 18.04 6.41
C GLN A 54 15.60 17.42 7.71
N ALA A 55 14.45 16.76 7.67
CA ALA A 55 13.87 16.08 8.84
C ALA A 55 14.82 15.05 9.47
N PHE A 56 15.59 14.32 8.64
CA PHE A 56 16.64 13.42 9.12
C PHE A 56 17.71 14.16 9.94
N HIS A 57 18.23 15.27 9.42
CA HIS A 57 19.27 16.03 10.12
C HIS A 57 18.72 16.69 11.38
N ASP A 58 17.54 17.28 11.30
CA ASP A 58 16.87 17.90 12.45
C ASP A 58 16.68 16.89 13.59
N HIS A 59 16.31 15.64 13.27
CA HIS A 59 16.19 14.58 14.26
C HIS A 59 17.53 14.24 14.91
N TYR A 60 18.61 14.11 14.13
CA TYR A 60 19.96 13.88 14.66
C TYR A 60 20.41 15.02 15.58
N ASP A 61 20.17 16.27 15.20
CA ASP A 61 20.51 17.45 16.00
C ASP A 61 19.72 17.53 17.31
N VAL A 62 18.44 17.11 17.28
CA VAL A 62 17.63 16.98 18.50
C VAL A 62 18.23 15.92 19.42
N VAL A 63 18.55 14.73 18.90
CA VAL A 63 19.15 13.64 19.71
C VAL A 63 20.47 14.07 20.33
N LYS A 64 21.37 14.69 19.55
CA LYS A 64 22.66 15.19 20.04
C LYS A 64 22.53 16.26 21.13
N ARG A 65 21.43 17.02 21.14
CA ARG A 65 21.17 18.07 22.11
C ARG A 65 20.60 17.55 23.43
N ILE A 66 19.76 16.52 23.37
CA ILE A 66 19.02 16.03 24.54
C ILE A 66 19.69 14.84 25.23
N VAL A 67 20.51 14.07 24.51
CA VAL A 67 21.20 12.90 25.06
C VAL A 67 22.61 13.31 25.52
N PRO A 68 22.98 13.08 26.79
CA PRO A 68 24.34 13.33 27.24
C PRO A 68 25.36 12.53 26.44
N SER A 69 26.50 13.16 26.12
CA SER A 69 27.53 12.59 25.22
C SER A 69 28.03 11.21 25.65
N GLU A 70 28.18 10.99 26.95
CA GLU A 70 28.64 9.76 27.57
C GLU A 70 27.61 8.62 27.49
N ARG A 71 26.35 8.94 27.17
CA ARG A 71 25.26 7.97 26.96
C ARG A 71 24.85 7.88 25.49
N MET A 72 25.62 8.48 24.57
CA MET A 72 25.33 8.51 23.14
C MET A 72 26.45 7.82 22.34
N LEU A 73 26.05 6.95 21.41
CA LEU A 73 26.94 6.39 20.39
C LEU A 73 26.42 6.78 19.00
N GLU A 74 27.23 7.51 18.23
CA GLU A 74 26.97 7.71 16.80
C GLU A 74 27.48 6.49 16.02
N PHE A 75 26.58 5.52 15.80
CA PHE A 75 26.91 4.22 15.22
C PHE A 75 26.50 4.14 13.73
N LYS A 76 27.41 3.66 12.88
CA LYS A 76 27.09 3.27 11.50
C LYS A 76 27.00 1.75 11.44
N VAL A 77 25.88 1.25 10.93
CA VAL A 77 25.57 -0.20 10.87
C VAL A 77 26.68 -1.03 10.19
N GLN A 78 27.42 -0.43 9.25
CA GLN A 78 28.54 -1.09 8.55
C GLN A 78 29.75 -1.36 9.46
N GLU A 79 29.83 -0.74 10.63
CA GLU A 79 30.92 -0.93 11.60
C GLU A 79 30.77 -2.23 12.41
N GLY A 80 29.60 -2.90 12.34
CA GLY A 80 29.38 -4.20 12.95
C GLY A 80 29.40 -4.18 14.49
N TRP A 81 29.80 -5.30 15.10
CA TRP A 81 29.74 -5.48 16.55
C TRP A 81 30.70 -4.58 17.34
N GLY A 82 31.87 -4.26 16.78
CA GLY A 82 32.99 -3.65 17.51
C GLY A 82 32.63 -2.40 18.34
N PRO A 83 32.23 -1.29 17.70
CA PRO A 83 31.93 -0.06 18.44
C PRO A 83 30.67 -0.19 19.31
N LEU A 84 29.69 -1.02 18.90
CA LEU A 84 28.47 -1.24 19.66
C LEU A 84 28.74 -1.99 20.97
N CYS A 85 29.43 -3.13 20.91
CA CYS A 85 29.80 -3.93 22.08
C CYS A 85 30.71 -3.15 23.03
N LYS A 86 31.68 -2.39 22.49
CA LYS A 86 32.55 -1.52 23.30
C LYS A 86 31.75 -0.47 24.08
N PHE A 87 30.78 0.18 23.43
CA PHE A 87 29.95 1.19 24.08
C PHE A 87 29.02 0.60 25.16
N LEU A 88 28.56 -0.64 24.95
CA LEU A 88 27.68 -1.34 25.89
C LEU A 88 28.41 -2.12 26.99
N ASP A 89 29.75 -2.12 26.98
CA ASP A 89 30.60 -2.94 27.84
C ASP A 89 30.23 -4.44 27.79
N LYS A 90 30.16 -4.97 26.57
CA LYS A 90 29.84 -6.38 26.27
C LYS A 90 30.92 -7.02 25.40
N GLU A 91 31.05 -8.33 25.52
CA GLU A 91 31.87 -9.12 24.61
C GLU A 91 31.27 -9.13 23.20
N ILE A 92 32.13 -9.27 22.19
CA ILE A 92 31.70 -9.41 20.80
C ILE A 92 31.20 -10.85 20.59
N PRO A 93 29.98 -11.04 20.08
CA PRO A 93 29.47 -12.37 19.74
C PRO A 93 30.34 -13.07 18.69
N GLY A 94 30.39 -14.40 18.73
CA GLY A 94 31.09 -15.21 17.72
C GLY A 94 30.35 -15.35 16.39
N GLU A 95 29.20 -14.69 16.23
CA GLU A 95 28.38 -14.69 15.01
C GLU A 95 28.58 -13.42 14.18
N GLU A 96 28.29 -13.51 12.89
CA GLU A 96 28.33 -12.35 12.00
C GLU A 96 27.29 -11.30 12.37
N PHE A 97 27.62 -10.02 12.16
CA PHE A 97 26.67 -8.94 12.43
C PHE A 97 25.43 -9.08 11.53
N PRO A 98 24.20 -9.07 12.09
CA PRO A 98 23.00 -9.45 11.36
C PRO A 98 22.65 -8.47 10.22
N LYS A 99 22.23 -9.03 9.08
CA LYS A 99 21.74 -8.26 7.91
C LYS A 99 20.39 -8.82 7.43
N LEU A 100 19.32 -8.39 8.09
CA LEU A 100 17.97 -8.97 7.89
C LEU A 100 16.98 -8.03 7.18
N ASN A 101 17.30 -6.75 7.01
CA ASN A 101 16.42 -5.76 6.39
C ASN A 101 16.96 -5.31 5.02
N ASP A 102 16.95 -6.23 4.04
CA ASP A 102 17.46 -5.95 2.70
C ASP A 102 16.44 -5.20 1.84
N SER A 103 16.93 -4.20 1.10
CA SER A 103 16.08 -3.39 0.21
C SER A 103 15.38 -4.19 -0.88
N LYS A 104 16.00 -5.27 -1.39
CA LYS A 104 15.39 -6.13 -2.42
C LYS A 104 14.21 -6.90 -1.84
N GLN A 105 14.33 -7.43 -0.63
CA GLN A 105 13.24 -8.13 0.04
C GLN A 105 12.07 -7.19 0.32
N PHE A 106 12.36 -5.95 0.73
CA PHE A 106 11.33 -4.91 0.89
C PHE A 106 10.59 -4.67 -0.43
N VAL A 107 11.29 -4.45 -1.55
CA VAL A 107 10.66 -4.23 -2.86
C VAL A 107 9.87 -5.46 -3.30
N LEU A 108 10.38 -6.67 -3.09
CA LEU A 108 9.70 -7.92 -3.45
C LEU A 108 8.37 -8.06 -2.71
N ALA A 109 8.37 -7.87 -1.39
CA ALA A 109 7.17 -7.98 -0.57
C ALA A 109 6.09 -6.97 -1.01
N HIS A 110 6.49 -5.73 -1.30
CA HIS A 110 5.55 -4.71 -1.75
C HIS A 110 5.08 -4.94 -3.19
N SER A 111 5.94 -5.49 -4.06
CA SER A 111 5.56 -5.90 -5.42
C SER A 111 4.50 -6.99 -5.38
N LEU A 112 4.68 -8.01 -4.54
CA LEU A 112 3.69 -9.06 -4.34
C LEU A 112 2.36 -8.48 -3.84
N MET A 113 2.40 -7.59 -2.84
CA MET A 113 1.20 -6.91 -2.35
C MET A 113 0.50 -6.10 -3.45
N TRP A 114 1.24 -5.37 -4.27
CA TRP A 114 0.69 -4.60 -5.39
C TRP A 114 0.01 -5.53 -6.41
N TRP A 115 0.66 -6.64 -6.78
CA TRP A 115 0.10 -7.63 -7.71
C TRP A 115 -1.13 -8.36 -7.16
N ILE A 116 -1.15 -8.68 -5.87
CA ILE A 116 -2.33 -9.25 -5.20
C ILE A 116 -3.49 -8.26 -5.26
N ALA A 117 -3.25 -6.98 -4.96
CA ALA A 117 -4.28 -5.94 -5.02
C ALA A 117 -4.80 -5.76 -6.45
N PHE A 118 -3.92 -5.81 -7.45
CA PHE A 118 -4.30 -5.78 -8.86
C PHE A 118 -5.14 -6.99 -9.27
N ALA A 119 -4.73 -8.21 -8.89
CA ALA A 119 -5.50 -9.43 -9.16
C ALA A 119 -6.90 -9.38 -8.50
N LYS A 120 -6.99 -8.89 -7.26
CA LYS A 120 -8.27 -8.68 -6.55
C LYS A 120 -9.13 -7.64 -7.27
N MET A 121 -8.56 -6.54 -7.76
CA MET A 121 -9.28 -5.54 -8.54
C MET A 121 -9.88 -6.16 -9.81
N VAL A 122 -9.07 -6.85 -10.61
CA VAL A 122 -9.52 -7.50 -11.86
C VAL A 122 -10.61 -8.54 -11.55
N GLY A 123 -10.39 -9.42 -10.57
CA GLY A 123 -11.35 -10.46 -10.21
C GLY A 123 -12.70 -9.90 -9.75
N LYS A 124 -12.70 -8.92 -8.84
CA LYS A 124 -13.93 -8.29 -8.33
C LYS A 124 -14.64 -7.47 -9.41
N ALA A 125 -13.91 -6.74 -10.25
CA ALA A 125 -14.49 -5.98 -11.35
C ALA A 125 -15.16 -6.89 -12.37
N SER A 126 -14.49 -7.97 -12.79
CA SER A 126 -15.06 -8.98 -13.70
C SER A 126 -16.32 -9.63 -13.12
N PHE A 127 -16.32 -9.95 -11.83
CA PHE A 127 -17.49 -10.51 -11.16
C PHE A 127 -18.68 -9.54 -11.16
N MET A 128 -18.45 -8.26 -10.82
CA MET A 128 -19.52 -7.24 -10.83
C MET A 128 -20.12 -7.04 -12.21
N THR A 129 -19.29 -7.06 -13.27
CA THR A 129 -19.77 -6.97 -14.66
C THR A 129 -20.63 -8.19 -15.02
N ALA A 130 -20.19 -9.40 -14.66
CA ALA A 130 -20.95 -10.63 -14.93
C ALA A 130 -22.32 -10.61 -14.24
N VAL A 131 -22.37 -10.24 -12.95
CA VAL A 131 -23.62 -10.14 -12.18
C VAL A 131 -24.56 -9.10 -12.81
N SER A 132 -24.04 -7.94 -13.21
CA SER A 132 -24.83 -6.89 -13.86
C SER A 132 -25.44 -7.37 -15.19
N GLY A 133 -24.68 -8.13 -15.99
CA GLY A 133 -25.16 -8.75 -17.23
C GLY A 133 -26.28 -9.76 -17.01
N VAL A 134 -26.17 -10.60 -15.97
CA VAL A 134 -27.23 -11.54 -15.58
C VAL A 134 -28.49 -10.79 -15.15
N ILE A 135 -28.37 -9.77 -14.30
CA ILE A 135 -29.51 -8.95 -13.84
C ILE A 135 -30.21 -8.28 -15.03
N ALA A 136 -29.44 -7.66 -15.94
CA ALA A 136 -29.99 -7.04 -17.14
C ALA A 136 -30.75 -8.05 -18.02
N SER A 137 -30.20 -9.26 -18.17
CA SER A 137 -30.84 -10.34 -18.93
C SER A 137 -32.14 -10.81 -18.28
N VAL A 138 -32.15 -11.00 -16.96
CA VAL A 138 -33.36 -11.35 -16.20
C VAL A 138 -34.42 -10.27 -16.32
N PHE A 139 -34.04 -8.99 -16.21
CA PHE A 139 -34.95 -7.87 -16.37
C PHE A 139 -35.55 -7.80 -17.78
N ALA A 140 -34.73 -7.99 -18.83
CA ALA A 140 -35.20 -8.05 -20.21
C ALA A 140 -36.18 -9.20 -20.43
N MET A 141 -35.89 -10.40 -19.89
CA MET A 141 -36.80 -11.55 -19.95
C MET A 141 -38.13 -11.28 -19.23
N TRP A 142 -38.09 -10.64 -18.06
CA TRP A 142 -39.29 -10.25 -17.32
C TRP A 142 -40.14 -9.25 -18.12
N ARG A 143 -39.52 -8.22 -18.72
CA ARG A 143 -40.19 -7.24 -19.59
C ARG A 143 -40.84 -7.90 -20.81
N LEU A 144 -40.14 -8.83 -21.45
CA LEU A 144 -40.67 -9.56 -22.60
C LEU A 144 -41.89 -10.40 -22.22
N LYS A 145 -41.79 -11.18 -21.13
CA LYS A 145 -42.93 -11.98 -20.63
C LYS A 145 -44.12 -11.10 -20.26
N TYR A 146 -43.89 -9.95 -19.63
CA TYR A 146 -44.93 -9.00 -19.29
C TYR A 146 -45.63 -8.42 -20.53
N ALA A 147 -44.86 -8.01 -21.54
CA ALA A 147 -45.39 -7.51 -22.80
C ALA A 147 -46.24 -8.56 -23.54
N VAL A 148 -45.76 -9.81 -23.61
CA VAL A 148 -46.52 -10.92 -24.21
C VAL A 148 -47.83 -11.18 -23.46
N LYS A 149 -47.82 -11.16 -22.12
CA LYS A 149 -49.04 -11.31 -21.32
C LYS A 149 -50.06 -10.19 -21.55
N ILE A 150 -49.61 -8.93 -21.63
CA ILE A 150 -50.49 -7.79 -21.93
C ILE A 150 -51.09 -7.93 -23.32
N ALA A 151 -50.26 -8.22 -24.33
CA ALA A 151 -50.74 -8.41 -25.70
C ALA A 151 -51.79 -9.52 -25.79
N ALA A 152 -51.58 -10.63 -25.08
CA ALA A 152 -52.56 -11.70 -24.98
C ALA A 152 -53.88 -11.27 -24.29
N MET A 153 -53.82 -10.44 -23.25
CA MET A 153 -55.02 -9.90 -22.56
C MET A 153 -55.79 -8.89 -23.41
N LEU A 154 -55.12 -8.09 -24.24
CA LEU A 154 -55.76 -7.07 -25.08
C LEU A 154 -56.35 -7.62 -26.39
N ARG A 155 -55.89 -8.80 -26.84
CA ARG A 155 -56.35 -9.45 -28.08
C ARG A 155 -57.89 -9.59 -28.18
N PRO A 156 -58.61 -10.13 -27.18
CA PRO A 156 -60.07 -10.25 -27.28
C PRO A 156 -60.81 -8.91 -27.20
N ILE A 157 -60.19 -7.83 -26.71
CA ILE A 157 -60.78 -6.48 -26.68
C ILE A 157 -60.70 -5.86 -28.09
N ALA A 158 -59.62 -6.12 -28.83
CA ALA A 158 -59.45 -5.65 -30.20
C ALA A 158 -60.36 -6.37 -31.20
N ASP A 159 -60.71 -7.64 -30.93
CA ASP A 159 -61.65 -8.42 -31.76
C ASP A 159 -63.13 -8.03 -31.54
N LEU A 160 -63.43 -7.15 -30.58
CA LEU A 160 -64.78 -6.67 -30.22
C LEU A 160 -65.10 -5.25 -30.77
N SER A 161 -64.18 -4.61 -31.51
CA SER A 161 -64.35 -3.30 -32.17
C SER A 161 -64.40 -3.43 -33.68
#